data_AF-A0A497G5P5-F1
#
_entry.id   AF-A0A497G5P5-F1
#
_cell.length_a   1.000
_cell.length_b   1.000
_cell.length_c   1.000
_cell.angle_alpha   90.00
_cell.angle_beta   90.00
_cell.angle_gamma   90.00
#
_symmetry.space_group_name_H-M   'P 1'
#
loop_
_entity.id
_entity.type
_entity.pdbx_description
1 polymer ?
#
loop_
_entity_poly.entity_id
_entity_poly.type
_entity_poly.pdbx_seq_one_letter_code
_entity_poly.pdbx_strand_id
1 'polypeptide(L)'
;MDAYSILAPILRLVPEVPKPLRRLSLRERLFWTGVVLLTYMAMSQIPLYGIEWSAQGYERLLLFQVIMASRRGTLMELGIGPLVTAGIIWQLLVGSRIIELDLSTREGRRVFAGVQKLLAFAFAVFEALAYILGGVYGPLPPVSQALIFIQLMVASTIVILMDDMLEKGWGVGSAVSLFIAAGVAQQVFWELFSPIGPMADGLFVGVVPSLLHATFTYVSSGNSTPLMEVVARRSGYPDILGLASMVGFLLLLVYLESMRIEIP
;
A
#
# COMPACT_ATOMS: atom_id res chain seq x y z
N MET A 1 12.57 -36.85 9.36
CA MET A 1 11.11 -36.57 9.37
C MET A 1 10.92 -35.32 8.54
N ASP A 2 10.49 -35.46 7.30
CA ASP A 2 10.45 -34.34 6.36
C ASP A 2 9.49 -33.27 6.89
N ALA A 3 9.97 -32.04 7.07
CA ALA A 3 9.16 -30.88 7.47
C ALA A 3 7.88 -30.74 6.61
N TYR A 4 7.94 -31.26 5.38
CA TYR A 4 6.80 -31.39 4.47
C TYR A 4 5.64 -32.22 5.02
N SER A 5 5.90 -33.35 5.67
CA SER A 5 4.86 -34.24 6.20
C SER A 5 4.06 -33.62 7.35
N ILE A 6 4.69 -32.73 8.13
CA ILE A 6 4.06 -32.00 9.25
C ILE A 6 3.30 -30.78 8.74
N LEU A 7 3.82 -30.10 7.72
CA LEU A 7 3.23 -28.88 7.15
C LEU A 7 2.12 -29.16 6.12
N ALA A 8 2.13 -30.32 5.45
CA ALA A 8 1.12 -30.70 4.45
C ALA A 8 -0.34 -30.57 4.90
N PRO A 9 -0.76 -31.01 6.11
CA PRO A 9 -2.14 -30.81 6.57
C PRO A 9 -2.48 -29.34 6.85
N ILE A 10 -1.51 -28.55 7.32
CA ILE A 10 -1.70 -27.12 7.62
C ILE A 10 -1.78 -26.30 6.34
N LEU A 11 -0.96 -26.63 5.34
CA LEU A 11 -0.95 -26.00 4.03
C LEU A 11 -2.28 -26.18 3.26
N ARG A 12 -3.01 -27.29 3.51
CA ARG A 12 -4.33 -27.53 2.90
C ARG A 12 -5.45 -26.66 3.47
N LEU A 13 -5.28 -26.11 4.67
CA LEU A 13 -6.27 -25.24 5.31
C LEU A 13 -6.20 -23.80 4.79
N VAL A 14 -5.07 -23.41 4.18
CA VAL A 14 -4.88 -22.06 3.67
C VAL A 14 -5.63 -21.91 2.35
N PRO A 15 -6.48 -20.89 2.21
CA PRO A 15 -7.15 -20.64 0.94
C PRO A 15 -6.10 -20.34 -0.14
N GLU A 16 -6.23 -21.02 -1.28
CA GLU A 16 -5.27 -20.95 -2.37
C GLU A 16 -5.99 -20.68 -3.69
N VAL A 17 -5.50 -19.70 -4.46
CA VAL A 17 -6.02 -19.41 -5.79
C VAL A 17 -5.49 -20.44 -6.80
N PRO A 18 -6.33 -21.10 -7.62
CA PRO A 18 -5.84 -22.04 -8.61
C PRO A 18 -5.00 -21.34 -9.69
N LYS A 19 -3.98 -22.03 -10.20
CA LYS A 19 -3.20 -21.52 -11.34
C LYS A 19 -4.06 -21.53 -12.61
N PRO A 20 -3.88 -20.56 -13.53
CA PRO A 20 -4.65 -20.53 -14.77
C PRO A 20 -4.33 -21.76 -15.62
N LEU A 21 -5.38 -22.42 -16.14
CA LEU A 21 -5.28 -23.65 -16.95
C LEU A 21 -4.55 -23.42 -18.28
N ARG A 22 -4.64 -22.20 -18.80
CA ARG A 22 -3.99 -21.74 -20.03
C ARG A 22 -3.11 -20.54 -19.74
N ARG A 23 -2.11 -20.30 -20.59
CA ARG A 23 -1.37 -19.03 -20.58
C ARG A 23 -2.33 -17.92 -20.99
N LEU A 24 -2.52 -16.94 -20.10
CA LEU A 24 -3.39 -15.80 -20.34
C LEU A 24 -2.71 -14.79 -21.28
N SER A 25 -3.52 -14.16 -22.13
CA SER A 25 -3.08 -13.05 -22.97
C SER A 25 -2.78 -11.81 -22.10
N LEU A 26 -1.96 -10.88 -22.63
CA LEU A 26 -1.62 -9.65 -21.91
C LEU A 26 -2.86 -8.81 -21.57
N ARG A 27 -3.88 -8.80 -22.43
CA ARG A 27 -5.15 -8.09 -22.19
C ARG A 27 -5.91 -8.67 -21.00
N GLU A 28 -6.03 -10.00 -20.93
CA GLU A 28 -6.67 -10.67 -19.79
C GLU A 28 -5.90 -10.41 -18.49
N ARG A 29 -4.57 -10.45 -18.55
CA ARG A 29 -3.72 -10.17 -17.38
C ARG A 29 -3.88 -8.73 -16.89
N LEU A 30 -3.90 -7.76 -17.80
CA LEU A 30 -4.14 -6.35 -17.46
C LEU A 30 -5.55 -6.16 -16.87
N PHE A 31 -6.56 -6.84 -17.41
CA PHE A 31 -7.92 -6.78 -16.87
C PHE A 31 -7.96 -7.23 -15.41
N TRP A 32 -7.41 -8.41 -15.09
CA TRP A 32 -7.35 -8.90 -13.70
C TRP A 32 -6.53 -7.99 -12.78
N THR A 33 -5.41 -7.45 -13.29
CA THR A 33 -4.60 -6.48 -12.54
C THR A 33 -5.41 -5.21 -12.23
N GLY A 34 -6.22 -4.73 -13.18
CA GLY A 34 -7.14 -3.61 -12.98
C GLY A 34 -8.23 -3.91 -11.94
N VAL A 35 -8.81 -5.11 -11.95
CA VAL A 35 -9.79 -5.52 -10.94
C VAL A 35 -9.18 -5.54 -9.53
N VAL A 36 -7.97 -6.10 -9.40
CA VAL A 36 -7.22 -6.11 -8.13
C VAL A 36 -6.94 -4.68 -7.65
N LEU A 37 -6.48 -3.82 -8.55
CA LEU A 37 -6.21 -2.42 -8.23
C LEU A 37 -7.47 -1.68 -7.76
N LEU A 38 -8.59 -1.83 -8.47
CA LEU A 38 -9.86 -1.21 -8.10
C LEU A 38 -10.37 -1.71 -6.75
N THR A 39 -10.23 -3.00 -6.48
CA THR A 39 -10.60 -3.60 -5.19
C THR A 39 -9.76 -3.01 -4.06
N TYR A 40 -8.44 -2.90 -4.26
CA TYR A 40 -7.54 -2.25 -3.31
C TYR A 40 -7.94 -0.79 -3.07
N MET A 41 -8.19 -0.03 -4.13
CA MET A 41 -8.60 1.37 -4.00
C MET A 41 -9.93 1.50 -3.25
N ALA A 42 -10.93 0.67 -3.55
CA ALA A 42 -12.20 0.68 -2.84
C ALA A 42 -12.03 0.39 -1.34
N MET A 43 -11.28 -0.67 -0.99
CA MET A 43 -10.99 -1.02 0.40
C MET A 43 -10.23 0.08 1.14
N SER A 44 -9.33 0.79 0.45
CA SER A 44 -8.57 1.92 1.02
C SER A 44 -9.44 3.15 1.37
N GLN A 45 -10.70 3.20 0.90
CA GLN A 45 -11.62 4.30 1.17
C GLN A 45 -12.76 3.90 2.12
N ILE A 46 -12.92 2.61 2.44
CA ILE A 46 -14.00 2.14 3.31
C ILE A 46 -13.55 2.23 4.78
N PRO A 47 -14.23 3.03 5.63
CA PRO A 47 -13.97 3.12 7.06
C PRO A 47 -14.09 1.78 7.78
N LEU A 48 -13.29 1.58 8.81
CA LEU A 48 -13.57 0.56 9.83
C LEU A 48 -14.75 0.98 10.69
N TYR A 49 -15.52 0.00 11.15
CA TYR A 49 -16.66 0.24 12.01
C TYR A 49 -16.22 0.62 13.44
N GLY A 50 -16.84 1.64 14.01
CA GLY A 50 -16.68 1.99 15.43
C GLY A 50 -15.43 2.81 15.77
N ILE A 51 -14.67 3.28 14.78
CA ILE A 51 -13.57 4.22 15.00
C ILE A 51 -14.11 5.65 14.90
N GLU A 52 -13.90 6.46 15.94
CA GLU A 52 -14.13 7.90 15.88
C GLU A 52 -13.05 8.55 15.01
N TRP A 53 -13.46 9.16 13.90
CA TRP A 53 -12.58 9.89 12.98
C TRP A 53 -12.07 11.18 13.65
N SER A 54 -11.11 11.06 14.56
CA SER A 54 -10.44 12.22 15.16
C SER A 54 -9.19 12.58 14.36
N ALA A 55 -9.22 13.73 13.70
CA ALA A 55 -8.16 14.22 12.80
C ALA A 55 -6.77 14.36 13.46
N GLN A 56 -6.67 14.37 14.79
CA GLN A 56 -5.45 14.74 15.52
C GLN A 56 -4.40 13.62 15.65
N GLY A 57 -4.69 12.39 15.23
CA GLY A 57 -3.77 11.25 15.38
C GLY A 57 -3.06 10.79 14.10
N TYR A 58 -3.46 11.28 12.92
CA TYR A 58 -3.20 10.61 11.64
C TYR A 58 -1.75 10.71 11.12
N GLU A 59 -0.94 11.64 11.61
CA GLU A 59 0.31 12.03 10.94
C GLU A 59 1.58 11.31 11.42
N ARG A 60 1.58 10.60 12.56
CA ARG A 60 2.86 10.14 13.15
C ARG A 60 3.58 9.04 12.36
N LEU A 61 2.93 8.37 11.42
CA LEU A 61 3.49 7.20 10.71
C LEU A 61 3.24 7.23 9.19
N LEU A 62 3.19 8.41 8.57
CA LEU A 62 2.90 8.55 7.13
C LEU A 62 3.88 7.74 6.25
N LEU A 63 5.18 7.73 6.58
CA LEU A 63 6.18 6.96 5.83
C LEU A 63 5.90 5.45 5.87
N PHE A 64 5.54 4.92 7.05
CA PHE A 64 5.20 3.50 7.18
C PHE A 64 3.92 3.16 6.40
N GLN A 65 2.93 4.05 6.40
CA GLN A 65 1.69 3.85 5.64
C GLN A 65 1.94 3.80 4.14
N VAL A 66 2.83 4.65 3.62
CA VAL A 66 3.19 4.64 2.19
C VAL A 66 3.88 3.33 1.81
N ILE A 67 4.88 2.89 2.58
CA ILE A 67 5.64 1.66 2.28
C ILE A 67 4.77 0.42 2.44
N MET A 68 3.89 0.40 3.45
CA MET A 68 2.98 -0.72 3.72
C MET A 68 1.68 -0.63 2.92
N ALA A 69 1.57 0.32 1.98
CA ALA A 69 0.36 0.57 1.21
C ALA A 69 -0.91 0.54 2.08
N SER A 70 -0.82 1.12 3.28
CA SER A 70 -1.86 1.08 4.29
C SER A 70 -2.53 2.43 4.46
N ARG A 71 -3.80 2.42 4.86
CA ARG A 71 -4.57 3.63 5.15
C ARG A 71 -5.26 3.52 6.49
N ARG A 72 -4.87 4.40 7.40
CA ARG A 72 -5.39 4.43 8.77
C ARG A 72 -6.89 4.72 8.80
N GLY A 73 -7.62 4.01 9.65
CA GLY A 73 -9.07 4.07 9.83
C GLY A 73 -9.86 3.31 8.77
N THR A 74 -9.21 2.52 7.90
CA THR A 74 -9.87 1.85 6.76
C THR A 74 -9.64 0.35 6.77
N LEU A 75 -10.33 -0.39 5.88
CA LEU A 75 -10.08 -1.83 5.71
C LEU A 75 -8.62 -2.14 5.35
N MET A 76 -7.88 -1.18 4.81
CA MET A 76 -6.45 -1.29 4.50
C MET A 76 -5.54 -0.81 5.64
N GLU A 77 -5.95 -0.88 6.91
CA GLU A 77 -5.11 -0.48 8.05
C GLU A 77 -3.79 -1.26 8.11
N LEU A 78 -3.83 -2.59 7.95
CA LEU A 78 -2.63 -3.43 7.92
C LEU A 78 -1.91 -3.33 6.56
N GLY A 79 -2.64 -2.95 5.50
CA GLY A 79 -2.14 -2.91 4.13
C GLY A 79 -1.49 -4.22 3.70
N ILE A 80 -0.28 -4.12 3.15
CA ILE A 80 0.58 -5.27 2.77
C ILE A 80 1.54 -5.70 3.88
N GLY A 81 1.47 -5.09 5.07
CA GLY A 81 2.38 -5.34 6.20
C GLY A 81 2.59 -6.84 6.50
N PRO A 82 1.52 -7.63 6.67
CA PRO A 82 1.66 -9.05 6.94
C PRO A 82 2.37 -9.84 5.83
N LEU A 83 2.18 -9.46 4.56
CA LEU A 83 2.83 -10.14 3.43
C LEU A 83 4.32 -9.81 3.37
N VAL A 84 4.68 -8.53 3.50
CA VAL A 84 6.06 -8.09 3.42
C VAL A 84 6.86 -8.60 4.61
N THR A 85 6.30 -8.53 5.82
CA THR A 85 6.95 -9.04 7.04
C THR A 85 7.16 -10.54 6.96
N ALA A 86 6.14 -11.31 6.54
CA ALA A 86 6.28 -12.75 6.32
C ALA A 86 7.33 -13.07 5.25
N GLY A 87 7.28 -12.35 4.12
CA GLY A 87 8.22 -12.51 3.01
C GLY A 87 9.66 -12.25 3.43
N ILE A 88 9.96 -11.12 4.06
CA ILE A 88 11.31 -10.76 4.50
C ILE A 88 11.83 -11.77 5.52
N ILE A 89 11.06 -12.10 6.56
CA ILE A 89 11.52 -13.04 7.60
C ILE A 89 11.78 -14.42 6.98
N TRP A 90 10.88 -14.91 6.14
CA TRP A 90 11.02 -16.21 5.52
C TRP A 90 12.18 -16.26 4.52
N GLN A 91 12.35 -15.21 3.71
CA GLN A 91 13.50 -15.05 2.80
C GLN A 91 14.82 -15.01 3.57
N LEU A 92 14.87 -14.32 4.72
CA LEU A 92 16.06 -14.28 5.57
C LEU A 92 16.38 -15.65 6.18
N LEU A 93 15.39 -16.40 6.66
CA LEU A 93 15.60 -17.73 7.25
C LEU A 93 16.14 -18.75 6.23
N VAL A 94 15.59 -18.74 5.01
CA VAL A 94 16.05 -19.63 3.93
C VAL A 94 17.37 -19.13 3.34
N GLY A 95 17.52 -17.81 3.14
CA GLY A 95 18.73 -17.19 2.58
C GLY A 95 19.96 -17.31 3.49
N SER A 96 19.76 -17.23 4.81
CA SER A 96 20.82 -17.46 5.82
C SER A 96 21.14 -18.94 6.05
N ARG A 97 20.44 -19.86 5.36
CA ARG A 97 20.57 -21.31 5.51
C ARG A 97 20.28 -21.84 6.93
N ILE A 98 19.55 -21.07 7.75
CA ILE A 98 19.01 -21.58 9.02
C ILE A 98 17.98 -22.70 8.74
N ILE A 99 17.21 -22.54 7.66
CA ILE A 99 16.31 -23.56 7.13
C ILE A 99 16.81 -23.95 5.74
N GLU A 100 17.25 -25.20 5.61
CA GLU A 100 17.68 -25.75 4.32
C GLU A 100 16.46 -26.12 3.48
N LEU A 101 16.19 -25.34 2.44
CA LEU A 101 15.11 -25.59 1.49
C LEU A 101 15.63 -25.46 0.05
N ASP A 102 15.51 -26.55 -0.72
CA ASP A 102 15.97 -26.54 -2.12
C ASP A 102 14.94 -25.90 -3.06
N LEU A 103 15.17 -24.62 -3.38
CA LEU A 103 14.36 -23.83 -4.31
C LEU A 103 14.56 -24.21 -5.79
N SER A 104 15.53 -25.05 -6.14
CA SER A 104 15.69 -25.54 -7.51
C SER A 104 14.54 -26.49 -7.89
N THR A 105 14.08 -27.28 -6.91
CA THR A 105 12.99 -28.22 -7.08
C THR A 105 11.63 -27.52 -7.21
N ARG A 106 10.67 -28.17 -7.87
CA ARG A 106 9.28 -27.67 -7.91
C ARG A 106 8.61 -27.77 -6.53
N GLU A 107 8.99 -28.78 -5.76
CA GLU A 107 8.43 -29.04 -4.43
C GLU A 107 8.91 -28.00 -3.41
N GLY A 108 10.21 -27.72 -3.35
CA GLY A 108 10.75 -26.68 -2.47
C GLY A 108 10.16 -25.30 -2.74
N ARG A 109 9.95 -24.93 -4.02
CA ARG A 109 9.25 -23.67 -4.37
C ARG A 109 7.79 -23.63 -3.90
N ARG A 110 7.08 -24.76 -3.94
CA ARG A 110 5.70 -24.86 -3.43
C ARG A 110 5.68 -24.72 -1.92
N VAL A 111 6.59 -25.39 -1.21
CA VAL A 111 6.72 -25.27 0.24
C VAL A 111 7.06 -23.85 0.64
N PHE A 112 8.01 -23.22 -0.07
CA PHE A 112 8.41 -21.84 0.18
C PHE A 112 7.21 -20.88 0.11
N ALA A 113 6.47 -20.91 -1.00
CA ALA A 113 5.29 -20.07 -1.19
C ALA A 113 4.18 -20.39 -0.17
N GLY A 114 3.96 -21.67 0.11
CA GLY A 114 2.95 -22.11 1.07
C GLY A 114 3.24 -21.64 2.50
N VAL A 115 4.49 -21.76 2.96
CA VAL A 115 4.92 -21.31 4.28
C VAL A 115 4.92 -19.79 4.39
N GLN A 116 5.40 -19.08 3.35
CA GLN A 116 5.33 -17.62 3.32
C GLN A 116 3.89 -17.12 3.49
N LYS A 117 2.93 -17.77 2.82
CA LYS A 117 1.51 -17.44 2.95
C LYS A 117 0.95 -17.76 4.34
N LEU A 118 1.29 -18.92 4.91
CA LEU A 118 0.93 -19.27 6.28
C LEU A 118 1.42 -18.22 7.28
N LEU A 119 2.68 -17.80 7.13
CA LEU A 119 3.26 -16.75 7.95
C LEU A 119 2.53 -15.42 7.74
N ALA A 120 2.16 -15.07 6.52
CA ALA A 120 1.39 -13.85 6.25
C ALA A 120 0.05 -13.84 6.98
N PHE A 121 -0.68 -14.98 7.01
CA PHE A 121 -1.90 -15.10 7.82
C PHE A 121 -1.63 -14.99 9.33
N ALA A 122 -0.56 -15.62 9.82
CA ALA A 122 -0.18 -15.52 11.23
C ALA A 122 0.18 -14.09 11.64
N PHE A 123 0.93 -13.36 10.79
CA PHE A 123 1.23 -11.95 11.00
C PHE A 123 -0.01 -11.07 10.91
N ALA A 124 -0.95 -11.37 10.02
CA ALA A 124 -2.22 -10.62 9.96
C ALA A 124 -3.00 -10.72 11.28
N VAL A 125 -3.08 -11.93 11.88
CA VAL A 125 -3.69 -12.11 13.20
C VAL A 125 -2.92 -11.35 14.27
N PHE A 126 -1.59 -11.50 14.30
CA PHE A 126 -0.74 -10.87 15.30
C PHE A 126 -0.81 -9.35 15.24
N GLU A 127 -0.67 -8.77 14.05
CA GLU A 127 -0.77 -7.33 13.82
C GLU A 127 -2.17 -6.81 14.17
N ALA A 128 -3.25 -7.45 13.71
CA ALA A 128 -4.60 -7.02 14.03
C ALA A 128 -4.85 -6.98 15.55
N LEU A 129 -4.39 -8.00 16.29
CA LEU A 129 -4.47 -8.01 17.76
C LEU A 129 -3.59 -6.91 18.38
N ALA A 130 -2.37 -6.72 17.89
CA ALA A 130 -1.46 -5.69 18.39
C ALA A 130 -2.02 -4.27 18.22
N TYR A 131 -2.68 -3.97 17.09
CA TYR A 131 -3.32 -2.67 16.86
C TYR A 131 -4.50 -2.42 17.81
N ILE A 132 -5.34 -3.44 18.03
CA ILE A 132 -6.51 -3.34 18.91
C ILE A 132 -6.08 -3.24 20.38
N LEU A 133 -5.23 -4.16 20.85
CA LEU A 133 -4.75 -4.21 22.24
C LEU A 133 -3.79 -3.07 22.57
N GLY A 134 -3.01 -2.61 21.57
CA GLY A 134 -2.14 -1.45 21.68
C GLY A 134 -2.90 -0.12 21.79
N GLY A 135 -4.23 -0.13 21.69
CA GLY A 135 -5.06 1.05 21.89
C GLY A 135 -4.93 2.09 20.76
N VAL A 136 -4.51 1.68 19.56
CA VAL A 136 -4.32 2.58 18.40
C VAL A 136 -5.60 3.31 18.01
N TYR A 137 -6.75 2.69 18.29
CA TYR A 137 -8.09 3.20 18.01
C TYR A 137 -8.75 3.91 19.21
N GLY A 138 -8.05 4.02 20.35
CA GLY A 138 -8.61 4.57 21.59
C GLY A 138 -9.49 3.58 22.36
N PRO A 139 -10.22 4.07 23.39
CA PRO A 139 -11.06 3.22 24.24
C PRO A 139 -12.29 2.75 23.46
N LEU A 140 -12.23 1.50 22.97
CA LEU A 140 -13.33 0.88 22.25
C LEU A 140 -14.08 -0.15 23.11
N PRO A 141 -15.42 -0.25 22.99
CA PRO A 141 -16.19 -1.34 23.59
C PRO A 141 -15.69 -2.71 23.10
N PRO A 142 -15.74 -3.78 23.94
CA PRO A 142 -15.28 -5.12 23.55
C PRO A 142 -15.95 -5.66 22.27
N VAL A 143 -17.22 -5.32 22.05
CA VAL A 143 -17.96 -5.70 20.83
C VAL A 143 -17.36 -5.05 19.59
N SER A 144 -17.04 -3.75 19.65
CA SER A 144 -16.41 -3.03 18.54
C SER A 144 -15.01 -3.57 18.25
N GLN A 145 -14.24 -3.92 19.29
CA GLN A 145 -12.92 -4.54 19.13
C GLN A 145 -13.01 -5.88 18.37
N ALA A 146 -13.96 -6.74 18.74
CA ALA A 146 -14.18 -8.02 18.05
C ALA A 146 -14.61 -7.83 16.60
N LEU A 147 -15.48 -6.85 16.31
CA LEU A 147 -15.92 -6.54 14.95
C LEU A 147 -14.77 -6.02 14.08
N ILE A 148 -13.96 -5.09 14.60
CA ILE A 148 -12.78 -4.56 13.90
C ILE A 148 -11.79 -5.70 13.62
N PHE A 149 -11.54 -6.58 14.59
CA PHE A 149 -10.66 -7.74 14.38
C PHE A 149 -11.13 -8.59 13.20
N ILE A 150 -12.43 -8.92 13.13
CA ILE A 150 -13.00 -9.70 12.02
C ILE A 150 -12.87 -8.93 10.70
N GLN A 151 -13.14 -7.62 10.68
CA GLN A 151 -13.00 -6.78 9.48
C GLN A 151 -11.56 -6.78 8.95
N LEU A 152 -10.58 -6.59 9.83
CA LEU A 152 -9.16 -6.60 9.47
C LEU A 152 -8.72 -7.97 8.98
N MET A 153 -9.15 -9.06 9.63
CA MET A 153 -8.84 -10.42 9.19
C MET A 153 -9.41 -10.73 7.81
N VAL A 154 -10.66 -10.33 7.54
CA VAL A 154 -11.29 -10.49 6.21
C VAL A 154 -10.53 -9.66 5.18
N ALA A 155 -10.22 -8.40 5.47
CA ALA A 155 -9.48 -7.53 4.57
C ALA A 155 -8.08 -8.07 4.26
N SER A 156 -7.30 -8.48 5.26
CA SER A 156 -5.99 -9.09 5.09
C SER A 156 -6.06 -10.39 4.29
N THR A 157 -7.08 -11.22 4.52
CA THR A 157 -7.31 -12.44 3.72
C THR A 157 -7.50 -12.10 2.24
N ILE A 158 -8.30 -11.08 1.93
CA ILE A 158 -8.51 -10.62 0.55
C ILE A 158 -7.19 -10.15 -0.07
N VAL A 159 -6.39 -9.36 0.66
CA VAL A 159 -5.09 -8.87 0.19
C VAL A 159 -4.12 -10.02 -0.09
N ILE A 160 -4.03 -11.00 0.81
CA ILE A 160 -3.17 -12.19 0.63
C ILE A 160 -3.61 -13.00 -0.60
N LEU A 161 -4.92 -13.14 -0.83
CA LEU A 161 -5.45 -13.84 -2.00
C LEU A 161 -5.24 -13.06 -3.31
N MET A 162 -5.33 -11.74 -3.29
CA MET A 162 -5.03 -10.89 -4.44
C MET A 162 -3.56 -11.02 -4.85
N ASP A 163 -2.64 -11.04 -3.88
CA ASP A 163 -1.21 -11.27 -4.14
C ASP A 163 -0.96 -12.67 -4.71
N ASP A 164 -1.51 -13.71 -4.08
CA ASP A 164 -1.41 -15.09 -4.59
C ASP A 164 -1.96 -15.23 -6.02
N MET A 165 -3.04 -14.53 -6.34
CA MET A 165 -3.62 -14.49 -7.68
C MET A 165 -2.63 -13.88 -8.69
N LEU A 166 -2.06 -12.70 -8.39
CA LEU A 166 -1.13 -12.02 -9.29
C LEU A 166 0.19 -12.80 -9.45
N GLU A 167 0.75 -13.33 -8.37
CA GLU A 167 1.97 -14.15 -8.39
C GLU A 167 1.81 -15.44 -9.22
N LYS A 168 0.61 -16.02 -9.25
CA LYS A 168 0.30 -17.21 -10.07
C LYS A 168 0.14 -16.93 -11.55
N GLY A 169 0.23 -15.67 -11.96
CA GLY A 169 0.21 -15.25 -13.35
C GLY A 169 -1.16 -14.86 -13.89
N TRP A 170 -2.16 -14.65 -13.01
CA TRP A 170 -3.45 -14.08 -13.43
C TRP A 170 -3.32 -12.63 -13.88
N GLY A 171 -2.35 -11.87 -13.35
CA GLY A 171 -2.09 -10.50 -13.75
C GLY A 171 -0.63 -10.21 -14.03
N VAL A 172 -0.25 -8.94 -13.96
CA VAL A 172 1.09 -8.43 -14.29
C VAL A 172 1.77 -7.92 -13.01
N GLY A 173 2.98 -8.41 -12.73
CA GLY A 173 3.73 -8.05 -11.53
C GLY A 173 3.22 -8.73 -10.26
N SER A 174 3.59 -8.18 -9.10
CA SER A 174 3.11 -8.56 -7.76
C SER A 174 2.08 -7.55 -7.25
N ALA A 175 1.15 -7.99 -6.40
CA ALA A 175 0.19 -7.09 -5.77
C ALA A 175 0.88 -6.09 -4.86
N VAL A 176 1.95 -6.51 -4.16
CA VAL A 176 2.77 -5.66 -3.29
C VAL A 176 3.28 -4.42 -4.04
N SER A 177 3.95 -4.62 -5.18
CA SER A 177 4.46 -3.50 -5.99
C SER A 177 3.35 -2.63 -6.57
N LEU A 178 2.23 -3.26 -6.97
CA LEU A 178 1.09 -2.55 -7.55
C LEU A 178 0.43 -1.63 -6.53
N PHE A 179 0.22 -2.09 -5.29
CA PHE A 179 -0.43 -1.33 -4.24
C PHE A 179 0.41 -0.16 -3.74
N ILE A 180 1.74 -0.35 -3.60
CA ILE A 180 2.66 0.73 -3.26
C ILE A 180 2.66 1.80 -4.36
N ALA A 181 2.84 1.39 -5.63
CA ALA A 181 2.85 2.32 -6.75
C ALA A 181 1.53 3.10 -6.88
N ALA A 182 0.40 2.40 -6.71
CA ALA A 182 -0.92 3.03 -6.73
C ALA A 182 -1.12 4.01 -5.57
N GLY A 183 -0.67 3.66 -4.36
CA GLY A 183 -0.75 4.53 -3.19
C GLY A 183 0.03 5.83 -3.38
N VAL A 184 1.27 5.73 -3.85
CA VAL A 184 2.13 6.90 -4.16
C VAL A 184 1.52 7.72 -5.29
N ALA A 185 1.07 7.10 -6.38
CA ALA A 185 0.45 7.81 -7.50
C ALA A 185 -0.84 8.54 -7.07
N GLN A 186 -1.66 7.92 -6.23
CA GLN A 186 -2.86 8.55 -5.69
C GLN A 186 -2.52 9.75 -4.80
N GLN A 187 -1.47 9.65 -3.96
CA GLN A 187 -1.02 10.77 -3.13
C GLN A 187 -0.56 11.95 -3.98
N VAL A 188 0.31 11.70 -4.97
CA VAL A 188 0.76 12.73 -5.92
C VAL A 188 -0.43 13.37 -6.63
N PHE A 189 -1.39 12.56 -7.11
CA PHE A 189 -2.58 13.09 -7.77
C PHE A 189 -3.40 14.03 -6.87
N TRP A 190 -3.61 13.65 -5.60
CA TRP A 190 -4.31 14.49 -4.63
C TRP A 190 -3.54 15.78 -4.31
N GLU A 191 -2.23 15.72 -4.12
CA GLU A 191 -1.41 16.90 -3.86
C GLU A 191 -1.38 17.88 -5.06
N LEU A 192 -1.52 17.39 -6.29
CA LEU A 192 -1.59 18.25 -7.48
C LEU A 192 -2.98 18.85 -7.70
N PHE A 193 -4.03 18.04 -7.61
CA PHE A 193 -5.36 18.39 -8.13
C PHE A 193 -6.45 18.55 -7.05
N SER A 194 -6.13 18.45 -5.76
CA SER A 194 -7.12 18.59 -4.69
C SER A 194 -7.88 19.93 -4.78
N PRO A 195 -9.22 19.90 -4.95
CA PRO A 195 -10.04 21.11 -4.97
C PRO A 195 -10.45 21.55 -3.56
N ILE A 196 -9.88 20.96 -2.51
CA ILE A 196 -10.24 21.29 -1.11
C ILE A 196 -9.67 22.66 -0.76
N GLY A 197 -10.52 23.57 -0.31
CA GLY A 197 -10.16 24.92 0.12
C GLY A 197 -11.39 25.79 0.36
N PRO A 198 -11.22 27.04 0.82
CA PRO A 198 -9.95 27.68 1.18
C PRO A 198 -9.45 27.23 2.56
N MET A 199 -8.14 26.99 2.67
CA MET A 199 -7.49 26.66 3.95
C MET A 199 -7.13 27.94 4.72
N ALA A 200 -6.42 27.82 5.85
CA ALA A 200 -6.02 28.96 6.68
C ALA A 200 -5.18 30.02 5.93
N ASP A 201 -4.56 29.66 4.81
CA ASP A 201 -3.82 30.51 3.89
C ASP A 201 -4.68 31.12 2.77
N GLY A 202 -6.00 30.88 2.76
CA GLY A 202 -6.92 31.36 1.74
C GLY A 202 -6.78 30.64 0.39
N LEU A 203 -5.94 29.61 0.29
CA LEU A 203 -5.65 28.89 -0.94
C LEU A 203 -6.22 27.47 -0.90
N PHE A 204 -6.33 26.86 -2.09
CA PHE A 204 -6.66 25.42 -2.20
C PHE A 204 -5.47 24.56 -1.80
N VAL A 205 -5.71 23.34 -1.34
CA VAL A 205 -4.66 22.36 -0.99
C VAL A 205 -3.86 21.93 -2.21
N GLY A 206 -4.52 21.75 -3.36
CA GLY A 206 -3.86 21.32 -4.59
C GLY A 206 -3.01 22.43 -5.23
N VAL A 207 -1.82 22.06 -5.73
CA VAL A 207 -0.92 22.99 -6.44
C VAL A 207 -1.62 23.63 -7.64
N VAL A 208 -2.32 22.85 -8.49
CA VAL A 208 -2.97 23.38 -9.69
C VAL A 208 -4.17 24.29 -9.36
N PRO A 209 -5.15 23.88 -8.53
CA PRO A 209 -6.24 24.77 -8.15
C PRO A 209 -5.78 26.05 -7.42
N SER A 210 -4.73 25.96 -6.61
CA SER A 210 -4.21 27.13 -5.91
C SER A 210 -3.51 28.13 -6.82
N LEU A 211 -2.78 27.65 -7.83
CA LEU A 211 -2.22 28.49 -8.87
C LEU A 211 -3.31 29.23 -9.65
N LEU A 212 -4.37 28.51 -10.05
CA LEU A 212 -5.50 29.10 -10.75
C LEU A 212 -6.23 30.13 -9.87
N HIS A 213 -6.40 29.85 -8.58
CA HIS A 213 -7.01 30.79 -7.65
C HIS A 213 -6.14 32.05 -7.43
N ALA A 214 -4.85 31.87 -7.16
CA ALA A 214 -3.94 32.98 -6.92
C ALA A 214 -3.78 33.87 -8.16
N THR A 215 -3.70 33.28 -9.36
CA THR A 215 -3.70 34.03 -10.62
C THR A 215 -5.01 34.79 -10.86
N PHE A 216 -6.15 34.16 -10.59
CA PHE A 216 -7.46 34.84 -10.70
C PHE A 216 -7.59 36.01 -9.71
N THR A 217 -7.16 35.83 -8.46
CA THR A 217 -7.17 36.91 -7.46
C THR A 217 -6.18 38.02 -7.77
N TYR A 218 -5.05 37.71 -8.40
CA TYR A 218 -4.10 38.72 -8.85
C TYR A 218 -4.68 39.58 -9.98
N VAL A 219 -5.32 38.94 -10.98
CA VAL A 219 -5.95 39.64 -12.10
C VAL A 219 -7.16 40.47 -11.66
N SER A 220 -7.94 39.98 -10.69
CA SER A 220 -9.18 40.64 -10.25
C SER A 220 -8.95 41.73 -9.20
N SER A 221 -7.97 41.54 -8.31
CA SER A 221 -7.79 42.37 -7.10
C SER A 221 -6.48 43.15 -7.09
N GLY A 222 -5.56 42.88 -8.02
CA GLY A 222 -4.21 43.46 -8.07
C GLY A 222 -3.29 43.05 -6.90
N ASN A 223 -3.75 42.17 -6.01
CA ASN A 223 -2.98 41.74 -4.85
C ASN A 223 -2.02 40.61 -5.25
N SER A 224 -0.71 40.84 -5.10
CA SER A 224 0.36 39.88 -5.40
C SER A 224 0.74 38.97 -4.24
N THR A 225 0.20 39.21 -3.04
CA THR A 225 0.50 38.37 -1.86
C THR A 225 0.15 36.88 -2.06
N PRO A 226 -0.99 36.47 -2.65
CA PRO A 226 -1.30 35.05 -2.81
C PRO A 226 -0.43 34.35 -3.86
N LEU A 227 0.13 35.08 -4.84
CA LEU A 227 1.06 34.49 -5.81
C LEU A 227 2.40 34.14 -5.19
N MET A 228 2.91 35.00 -4.29
CA MET A 228 4.16 34.73 -3.58
C MET A 228 4.00 33.59 -2.56
N GLU A 229 2.82 33.48 -1.95
CA GLU A 229 2.50 32.38 -1.03
C GLU A 229 2.34 31.03 -1.73
N VAL A 230 1.83 30.97 -2.97
CA VAL A 230 1.74 29.71 -3.73
C VAL A 230 3.12 29.15 -4.12
N VAL A 231 4.14 30.01 -4.29
CA VAL A 231 5.51 29.57 -4.64
C VAL A 231 6.18 28.84 -3.47
N ALA A 232 6.02 29.34 -2.25
CA ALA A 232 6.62 28.76 -1.04
C ALA A 232 5.66 28.90 0.15
N ARG A 233 4.88 27.85 0.40
CA ARG A 233 3.89 27.85 1.48
C ARG A 233 4.53 27.52 2.81
N ARG A 234 4.56 28.49 3.72
CA ARG A 234 5.05 28.31 5.10
C ARG A 234 4.17 27.39 5.96
N SER A 235 2.94 27.15 5.52
CA SER A 235 1.94 26.29 6.15
C SER A 235 2.18 24.79 5.94
N GLY A 236 3.14 24.40 5.09
CA GLY A 236 3.45 23.00 4.81
C GLY A 236 2.49 22.30 3.85
N TYR A 237 1.61 23.05 3.17
CA TYR A 237 0.78 22.53 2.08
C TYR A 237 1.59 22.38 0.78
N PRO A 238 1.14 21.54 -0.16
CA PRO A 238 1.76 21.39 -1.47
C PRO A 238 1.95 22.74 -2.17
N ASP A 239 3.18 23.01 -2.60
CA ASP A 239 3.60 24.24 -3.24
C ASP A 239 4.31 23.96 -4.59
N ILE A 240 4.55 25.03 -5.36
CA ILE A 240 5.24 24.90 -6.65
C ILE A 240 6.68 24.39 -6.44
N LEU A 241 7.35 24.83 -5.37
CA LEU A 241 8.71 24.40 -5.07
C LEU A 241 8.79 22.90 -4.77
N GLY A 242 7.84 22.37 -3.99
CA GLY A 242 7.67 20.95 -3.73
C GLY A 242 7.45 20.18 -5.04
N LEU A 243 6.54 20.65 -5.89
CA LEU A 243 6.30 20.05 -7.21
C LEU A 243 7.55 20.04 -8.09
N ALA A 244 8.27 21.17 -8.18
CA ALA A 244 9.49 21.29 -8.95
C ALA A 244 10.60 20.37 -8.43
N SER A 245 10.74 20.27 -7.11
CA SER A 245 11.72 19.35 -6.50
C SER A 245 11.37 17.89 -6.79
N MET A 246 10.10 17.50 -6.66
CA MET A 246 9.63 16.14 -6.97
C MET A 246 9.87 15.78 -8.44
N VAL A 247 9.54 16.67 -9.39
CA VAL A 247 9.83 16.46 -10.82
C VAL A 247 11.34 16.36 -11.07
N GLY A 248 12.14 17.22 -10.43
CA GLY A 248 13.60 17.18 -10.53
C GLY A 248 14.18 15.84 -10.05
N PHE A 249 13.73 15.35 -8.89
CA PHE A 249 14.13 14.03 -8.38
C PHE A 249 13.63 12.89 -9.26
N LEU A 250 12.41 12.97 -9.80
CA LEU A 250 11.88 11.95 -10.71
C LEU A 250 12.74 11.85 -11.97
N LEU A 251 13.09 12.97 -12.60
CA LEU A 251 13.97 12.98 -13.78
C LEU A 251 15.36 12.44 -13.46
N LEU A 252 15.92 12.81 -12.30
CA LEU A 252 17.20 12.28 -11.84
C LEU A 252 17.15 10.76 -11.63
N LEU A 253 16.11 10.24 -10.98
CA LEU A 253 15.93 8.80 -10.73
C LEU A 253 15.75 8.03 -12.03
N VAL A 254 14.95 8.54 -12.97
CA VAL A 254 14.78 7.93 -14.30
C VAL A 254 16.11 7.90 -15.06
N TYR A 255 16.89 8.98 -14.99
CA TYR A 255 18.23 9.01 -15.59
C TYR A 255 19.14 7.94 -14.97
N LEU A 256 19.20 7.83 -13.65
CA LEU A 256 20.01 6.83 -12.94
C LEU A 256 19.55 5.39 -13.23
N GLU A 257 18.24 5.13 -13.27
CA GLU A 257 17.68 3.80 -13.59
C GLU A 257 17.96 3.38 -15.05
N SER A 258 18.06 4.36 -15.96
CA SER A 258 18.39 4.10 -17.37
C SER A 258 19.86 3.71 -17.60
N MET A 259 20.75 3.96 -16.63
CA MET A 259 22.15 3.61 -16.73
C MET A 259 22.33 2.08 -16.71
N ARG A 260 22.88 1.53 -17.79
CA ARG A 260 23.20 0.10 -17.91
C ARG A 260 24.70 -0.08 -18.09
N ILE A 261 25.28 -1.02 -17.35
CA ILE A 261 26.66 -1.46 -17.56
C ILE A 261 26.58 -2.72 -18.42
N GLU A 262 26.88 -2.57 -19.70
CA GLU A 262 27.00 -3.72 -20.61
C GLU A 262 28.38 -4.34 -20.43
N ILE A 263 28.40 -5.60 -19.96
CA ILE A 263 29.63 -6.41 -19.88
C ILE A 263 29.68 -7.26 -21.15
N PRO A 264 30.75 -7.18 -21.95
CA PRO A 264 30.90 -7.96 -23.19
C PRO A 264 31.05 -9.46 -22.95
#